data_AF-A0A535K8V7-F1
#
_entry.id   AF-A0A535K8V7-F1
#
_cell.length_a   1.000
_cell.length_b   1.000
_cell.length_c   1.000
_cell.angle_alpha   90.00
_cell.angle_beta   90.00
_cell.angle_gamma   90.00
#
_symmetry.space_group_name_H-M   'P 1'
#
loop_
_entity.id
_entity.type
_entity.pdbx_description
1 polymer ?
#
loop_
_entity_poly.entity_id
_entity_poly.type
_entity_poly.pdbx_seq_one_letter_code
_entity_poly.pdbx_strand_id
1 'polypeptide(L)'
;MRRVKSRLSGETRALVGRYPSWVRRAGLALTVCLVMALSSPAPARASTAELIQRLDGLLASFPGGAGIWVADPSVTTPLFTHDPEEQVIAASLYKLGVLAEAERRVDAGELHYDDTITIEPEDITADGSFEDAGTHLTLDEALEAMITISDNGSALALWHILGGANIDATLEKAGVKNFHVAFDDTEDNWATPHAVGTFLTLLAKRQLISPAASDRMLARLERQQINDRLPAQLPPDVVIAHKTGNLSGVLHDAGIIYTKTGPRVVVAMTWDAPEEEAANFISSIGSLVYSANLEPAANARYQVAKNAIAVEVGTVASVTVPITNIGSRAWTATGAGSVGLVWELHTVQGTLLASSKPQPLPALQPNQTQNVGIAIAVPQQPATYTVILGLTDANGTALAPAGAATATFSLRAHQPYLITAQIGMPHTLHRAEASLLVVNYGALAGETDRSLSVGWRIVDPHTNRTVQQGASPVGTFKAGLTGTFFVPFLAPNALGTYKLTYDLRDGTVAVSEPITTTVEIAGPRTYPDEGLPAPSAELGATPTATPRFQFPTITIPKPSFEIPFLHGRSPQPSPAP
;
A
#
# COMPACT_ATOMS: atom_id res chain seq x y z
N MET A 1 -52.93 -26.06 -47.49
CA MET A 1 -54.26 -25.76 -46.91
C MET A 1 -54.12 -24.47 -46.09
N ARG A 2 -54.64 -23.31 -46.57
CA ARG A 2 -55.83 -22.57 -46.05
C ARG A 2 -55.83 -22.42 -44.51
N ARG A 3 -56.00 -21.27 -43.85
CA ARG A 3 -56.50 -19.90 -44.17
C ARG A 3 -56.16 -19.00 -42.93
N VAL A 4 -55.64 -17.76 -43.06
CA VAL A 4 -56.38 -16.46 -43.17
C VAL A 4 -57.19 -16.14 -41.89
N LYS A 5 -57.02 -15.06 -41.10
CA LYS A 5 -57.21 -13.57 -41.25
C LYS A 5 -57.01 -12.99 -39.82
N SER A 6 -56.73 -11.72 -39.50
CA SER A 6 -57.23 -10.44 -40.00
C SER A 6 -56.37 -9.26 -39.53
N ARG A 7 -56.45 -8.16 -40.29
CA ARG A 7 -55.98 -6.80 -39.98
C ARG A 7 -57.08 -6.00 -39.26
N LEU A 8 -56.67 -4.99 -38.50
CA LEU A 8 -57.35 -3.69 -38.31
C LEU A 8 -56.21 -2.64 -38.37
N SER A 9 -56.02 -1.87 -39.45
CA SER A 9 -56.64 -0.56 -39.78
C SER A 9 -56.69 0.39 -38.57
N GLY A 10 -56.19 1.62 -38.60
CA GLY A 10 -55.61 2.46 -39.64
C GLY A 10 -55.60 3.89 -39.10
N GLU A 11 -54.72 4.76 -39.61
CA GLU A 11 -55.02 6.17 -39.93
C GLU A 11 -53.78 6.90 -40.44
N THR A 12 -54.03 7.91 -41.25
CA THR A 12 -53.17 8.42 -42.32
C THR A 12 -52.76 9.87 -42.05
N ARG A 13 -51.47 10.17 -42.27
CA ARG A 13 -50.82 11.44 -42.67
C ARG A 13 -51.17 12.77 -41.96
N ALA A 14 -50.12 13.46 -41.51
CA ALA A 14 -49.68 14.72 -42.14
C ALA A 14 -48.24 15.09 -41.71
N LEU A 15 -47.44 15.54 -42.69
CA LEU A 15 -46.16 16.23 -42.49
C LEU A 15 -46.40 17.64 -41.92
N VAL A 16 -45.45 18.17 -41.13
CA VAL A 16 -44.76 19.47 -41.27
C VAL A 16 -43.94 19.77 -40.00
N GLY A 17 -42.70 20.28 -40.17
CA GLY A 17 -42.05 21.14 -39.17
C GLY A 17 -40.70 20.66 -38.63
N ARG A 18 -39.60 21.11 -39.26
CA ARG A 18 -38.21 21.04 -38.78
C ARG A 18 -38.00 21.97 -37.57
N TYR A 19 -37.20 21.55 -36.56
CA TYR A 19 -36.01 22.23 -35.97
C TYR A 19 -35.51 21.41 -34.74
N PRO A 20 -34.19 21.33 -34.46
CA PRO A 20 -33.58 20.19 -33.77
C PRO A 20 -33.46 20.40 -32.24
N SER A 21 -33.84 19.39 -31.47
CA SER A 21 -33.74 19.33 -30.01
C SER A 21 -32.53 18.54 -29.49
N TRP A 22 -31.36 18.70 -30.14
CA TRP A 22 -30.15 17.94 -29.81
C TRP A 22 -29.37 18.47 -28.58
N VAL A 23 -29.71 19.64 -28.04
CA VAL A 23 -28.91 20.28 -26.98
C VAL A 23 -29.35 19.93 -25.56
N ARG A 24 -30.53 19.31 -25.35
CA ARG A 24 -31.02 18.98 -24.00
C ARG A 24 -30.85 17.52 -23.56
N ARG A 25 -30.40 16.61 -24.44
CA ARG A 25 -30.12 15.21 -24.07
C ARG A 25 -28.64 14.91 -23.81
N ALA A 26 -27.73 15.75 -24.30
CA ALA A 26 -26.29 15.61 -24.05
C ALA A 26 -25.88 16.05 -22.63
N GLY A 27 -26.55 17.08 -22.05
CA GLY A 27 -26.20 17.60 -20.73
C GLY A 27 -26.54 16.68 -19.55
N LEU A 28 -27.61 15.89 -19.65
CA LEU A 28 -28.00 14.97 -18.56
C LEU A 28 -27.19 13.66 -18.59
N ALA A 29 -26.85 13.17 -19.78
CA ALA A 29 -26.03 11.96 -19.93
C ALA A 29 -24.57 12.19 -19.51
N LEU A 30 -24.00 13.38 -19.77
CA LEU A 30 -22.63 13.69 -19.36
C LEU A 30 -22.50 13.86 -17.83
N THR A 31 -23.54 14.37 -17.16
CA THR A 31 -23.53 14.59 -15.71
C THR A 31 -23.72 13.29 -14.93
N VAL A 32 -24.49 12.32 -15.46
CA VAL A 32 -24.64 10.99 -14.85
C VAL A 32 -23.39 10.12 -15.06
N CYS A 33 -22.68 10.25 -16.19
CA CYS A 33 -21.42 9.54 -16.41
C CYS A 33 -20.25 10.12 -15.59
N LEU A 34 -20.24 11.41 -15.29
CA LEU A 34 -19.13 12.03 -14.53
C LEU A 34 -19.22 11.78 -13.01
N VAL A 35 -20.44 11.56 -12.47
CA VAL A 35 -20.62 11.24 -11.04
C VAL A 35 -20.34 9.76 -10.72
N MET A 36 -20.45 8.86 -11.72
CA MET A 36 -20.10 7.44 -11.57
C MET A 36 -18.59 7.15 -11.72
N ALA A 37 -17.79 8.12 -12.19
CA ALA A 37 -16.35 7.95 -12.45
C ALA A 37 -15.44 8.43 -11.29
N LEU A 38 -15.99 9.02 -10.23
CA LEU A 38 -15.22 9.52 -9.08
C LEU A 38 -15.28 8.63 -7.83
N SER A 39 -15.92 7.47 -7.95
CA SER A 39 -15.91 6.42 -6.94
C SER A 39 -15.86 5.07 -7.64
N SER A 40 -14.80 4.79 -8.40
CA SER A 40 -14.48 3.39 -8.65
C SER A 40 -14.21 2.79 -7.26
N PRO A 41 -15.02 1.84 -6.75
CA PRO A 41 -14.49 0.98 -5.70
C PRO A 41 -13.18 0.45 -6.26
N ALA A 42 -12.12 0.44 -5.46
CA ALA A 42 -10.94 -0.35 -5.79
C ALA A 42 -11.47 -1.70 -6.32
N PRO A 43 -10.99 -2.19 -7.49
CA PRO A 43 -11.51 -3.43 -8.06
C PRO A 43 -11.60 -4.42 -6.91
N ALA A 44 -12.79 -4.98 -6.66
CA ALA A 44 -13.01 -5.90 -5.57
C ALA A 44 -11.87 -6.92 -5.67
N ARG A 45 -10.92 -6.82 -4.74
CA ARG A 45 -9.66 -7.56 -4.84
C ARG A 45 -10.08 -9.01 -4.75
N ALA A 46 -9.78 -9.79 -5.79
CA ALA A 46 -9.96 -11.23 -5.73
C ALA A 46 -9.39 -11.72 -4.40
N SER A 47 -10.11 -12.63 -3.76
CA SER A 47 -9.71 -13.26 -2.51
C SER A 47 -9.48 -14.74 -2.77
N THR A 48 -8.84 -15.45 -1.84
CA THR A 48 -8.66 -16.91 -1.94
C THR A 48 -9.99 -17.63 -2.18
N ALA A 49 -11.11 -17.14 -1.64
CA ALA A 49 -12.45 -17.70 -1.89
C ALA A 49 -12.90 -17.58 -3.36
N GLU A 50 -12.55 -16.49 -4.04
CA GLU A 50 -12.86 -16.32 -5.47
C GLU A 50 -11.99 -17.26 -6.33
N LEU A 51 -10.72 -17.43 -5.96
CA LEU A 51 -9.85 -18.42 -6.62
C LEU A 51 -10.45 -19.82 -6.49
N ILE A 52 -10.83 -20.24 -5.27
CA ILE A 52 -11.47 -21.53 -5.01
C ILE A 52 -12.72 -21.70 -5.88
N GLN A 53 -13.63 -20.73 -5.88
CA GLN A 53 -14.86 -20.80 -6.67
C GLN A 53 -14.60 -20.96 -8.18
N ARG A 54 -13.58 -20.27 -8.71
CA ARG A 54 -13.22 -20.37 -10.13
C ARG A 54 -12.59 -21.72 -10.46
N LEU A 55 -11.74 -22.25 -9.58
CA LEU A 55 -11.14 -23.58 -9.74
C LEU A 55 -12.20 -24.70 -9.65
N ASP A 56 -13.13 -24.62 -8.70
CA ASP A 56 -14.28 -25.53 -8.60
C ASP A 56 -15.12 -25.51 -9.89
N GLY A 57 -15.33 -24.32 -10.46
CA GLY A 57 -16.04 -24.15 -11.74
C GLY A 57 -15.32 -24.81 -12.91
N LEU A 58 -14.00 -24.70 -13.00
CA LEU A 58 -13.21 -25.37 -14.03
C LEU A 58 -13.30 -26.89 -13.88
N LEU A 59 -13.12 -27.41 -12.67
CA LEU A 59 -13.20 -28.85 -12.37
C LEU A 59 -14.55 -29.44 -12.74
N ALA A 60 -15.65 -28.76 -12.40
CA ALA A 60 -16.99 -29.23 -12.73
C ALA A 60 -17.25 -29.35 -14.25
N SER A 61 -16.45 -28.65 -15.07
CA SER A 61 -16.55 -28.68 -16.54
C SER A 61 -15.53 -29.58 -17.23
N PHE A 62 -14.56 -30.13 -16.49
CA PHE A 62 -13.50 -30.97 -17.04
C PHE A 62 -14.02 -32.39 -17.29
N PRO A 63 -13.84 -32.98 -18.49
CA PRO A 63 -14.45 -34.26 -18.84
C PRO A 63 -13.74 -35.50 -18.26
N GLY A 64 -12.53 -35.34 -17.71
CA GLY A 64 -11.73 -36.44 -17.13
C GLY A 64 -11.51 -36.30 -15.64
N GLY A 65 -10.64 -37.14 -15.09
CA GLY A 65 -10.21 -37.04 -13.71
C GLY A 65 -9.06 -36.06 -13.54
N ALA A 66 -9.03 -35.35 -12.42
CA ALA A 66 -8.00 -34.36 -12.13
C ALA A 66 -7.61 -34.39 -10.65
N GLY A 67 -6.31 -34.35 -10.40
CA GLY A 67 -5.70 -34.19 -9.09
C GLY A 67 -4.97 -32.84 -9.05
N ILE A 68 -5.44 -31.92 -8.21
CA ILE A 68 -4.97 -30.54 -8.15
C ILE A 68 -4.41 -30.22 -6.76
N TRP A 69 -3.26 -29.56 -6.74
CA TRP A 69 -2.69 -28.97 -5.54
C TRP A 69 -2.21 -27.54 -5.82
N VAL A 70 -2.75 -26.56 -5.10
CA VAL A 70 -2.31 -25.16 -5.17
C VAL A 70 -1.89 -24.71 -3.78
N ALA A 71 -0.66 -24.23 -3.62
CA ALA A 71 -0.14 -23.77 -2.34
C ALA A 71 0.64 -22.46 -2.46
N ASP A 72 0.61 -21.68 -1.39
CA ASP A 72 1.60 -20.63 -1.13
C ASP A 72 2.63 -21.19 -0.14
N PRO A 73 3.92 -21.27 -0.51
CA PRO A 73 4.95 -21.79 0.39
C PRO A 73 5.00 -21.07 1.75
N SER A 74 4.56 -19.82 1.86
CA SER A 74 4.60 -19.09 3.14
C SER A 74 3.51 -19.51 4.14
N VAL A 75 2.57 -20.36 3.73
CA VAL A 75 1.48 -20.84 4.61
C VAL A 75 1.50 -22.36 4.72
N THR A 76 0.96 -22.90 5.82
CA THR A 76 1.00 -24.34 6.11
C THR A 76 -0.09 -25.14 5.42
N THR A 77 -1.19 -24.50 5.04
CA THR A 77 -2.36 -25.14 4.43
C THR A 77 -2.41 -24.77 2.95
N PRO A 78 -2.65 -25.73 2.03
CA PRO A 78 -2.83 -25.43 0.62
C PRO A 78 -3.99 -24.44 0.42
N LEU A 79 -3.89 -23.64 -0.64
CA LEU A 79 -4.91 -22.68 -1.03
C LEU A 79 -6.12 -23.38 -1.66
N PHE A 80 -5.86 -24.47 -2.38
CA PHE A 80 -6.87 -25.28 -3.05
C PHE A 80 -6.34 -26.71 -3.25
N THR A 81 -7.22 -27.70 -3.11
CA THR A 81 -6.92 -29.11 -3.39
C THR A 81 -8.14 -29.80 -3.99
N HIS A 82 -7.92 -30.69 -4.94
CA HIS A 82 -8.91 -31.62 -5.47
C HIS A 82 -8.24 -32.97 -5.70
N ASP A 83 -8.83 -34.05 -5.19
CA ASP A 83 -8.29 -35.41 -5.17
C ASP A 83 -6.77 -35.48 -4.87
N PRO A 84 -6.29 -34.84 -3.78
CA PRO A 84 -4.87 -34.62 -3.56
C PRO A 84 -4.08 -35.90 -3.23
N GLU A 85 -4.77 -36.97 -2.85
CA GLU A 85 -4.19 -38.28 -2.50
C GLU A 85 -4.43 -39.34 -3.58
N GLU A 86 -5.05 -38.98 -4.71
CA GLU A 86 -5.23 -39.93 -5.82
C GLU A 86 -3.86 -40.35 -6.36
N GLN A 87 -3.64 -41.66 -6.47
CA GLN A 87 -2.42 -42.20 -7.05
C GLN A 87 -2.59 -42.24 -8.56
N VAL A 88 -1.79 -41.43 -9.24
CA VAL A 88 -1.82 -41.32 -10.70
C VAL A 88 -0.46 -41.70 -11.25
N ILE A 89 -0.43 -42.33 -12.43
CA ILE A 89 0.81 -42.56 -13.17
C ILE A 89 1.48 -41.21 -13.36
N ALA A 90 2.69 -41.05 -12.83
CA ALA A 90 3.38 -39.76 -12.79
C ALA A 90 3.79 -39.26 -14.18
N ALA A 91 3.86 -40.17 -15.17
CA ALA A 91 4.51 -39.93 -16.45
C ALA A 91 5.88 -39.27 -16.22
N SER A 92 6.34 -38.40 -17.12
CA SER A 92 7.63 -37.70 -16.97
C SER A 92 7.77 -36.79 -15.73
N LEU A 93 6.79 -36.69 -14.83
CA LEU A 93 7.01 -36.04 -13.52
C LEU A 93 7.97 -36.84 -12.63
N TYR A 94 8.13 -38.16 -12.81
CA TYR A 94 9.08 -38.98 -12.03
C TYR A 94 10.52 -38.44 -12.11
N LYS A 95 10.86 -37.75 -13.19
CA LYS A 95 12.16 -37.10 -13.43
C LYS A 95 12.49 -36.03 -12.38
N LEU A 96 11.49 -35.52 -11.65
CA LEU A 96 11.70 -34.69 -10.46
C LEU A 96 12.43 -35.45 -9.34
N GLY A 97 12.09 -36.73 -9.15
CA GLY A 97 12.78 -37.62 -8.21
C GLY A 97 14.20 -37.93 -8.67
N VAL A 98 14.39 -38.25 -9.96
CA VAL A 98 15.72 -38.46 -10.56
C VAL A 98 16.61 -37.24 -10.36
N LEU A 99 16.09 -36.04 -10.64
CA LEU A 99 16.78 -34.77 -10.40
C LEU A 99 17.18 -34.59 -8.93
N ALA A 100 16.27 -34.87 -7.99
CA ALA A 100 16.54 -34.69 -6.57
C ALA A 100 17.63 -35.63 -6.05
N GLU A 101 17.67 -36.88 -6.50
CA GLU A 101 18.73 -37.82 -6.10
C GLU A 101 20.07 -37.46 -6.75
N ALA A 102 20.10 -37.07 -8.03
CA ALA A 102 21.31 -36.58 -8.67
C ALA A 102 21.88 -35.37 -7.92
N GLU A 103 21.05 -34.39 -7.63
CA GLU A 103 21.44 -33.18 -6.92
C GLU A 103 21.84 -33.45 -5.46
N ARG A 104 21.24 -34.45 -4.80
CA ARG A 104 21.70 -34.92 -3.48
C ARG A 104 23.11 -35.50 -3.56
N ARG A 105 23.41 -36.31 -4.56
CA ARG A 105 24.76 -36.87 -4.76
C ARG A 105 25.79 -35.79 -5.08
N VAL A 106 25.42 -34.82 -5.91
CA VAL A 106 26.28 -33.65 -6.18
C VAL A 106 26.53 -32.84 -4.90
N ASP A 107 25.49 -32.56 -4.12
CA ASP A 107 25.61 -31.82 -2.85
C ASP A 107 26.49 -32.56 -1.83
N ALA A 108 26.49 -33.89 -1.87
CA ALA A 108 27.36 -34.76 -1.05
C ALA A 108 28.78 -34.94 -1.62
N GLY A 109 29.06 -34.47 -2.84
CA GLY A 109 30.33 -34.71 -3.55
C GLY A 109 30.51 -36.15 -4.05
N GLU A 110 29.42 -36.91 -4.17
CA GLU A 110 29.39 -38.28 -4.70
C GLU A 110 29.33 -38.30 -6.25
N LEU A 111 28.79 -37.24 -6.85
CA LEU A 111 28.76 -36.99 -8.30
C LEU A 111 29.26 -35.58 -8.60
N HIS A 112 29.80 -35.39 -9.80
CA HIS A 112 30.26 -34.12 -10.33
C HIS A 112 29.59 -33.81 -11.66
N TYR A 113 29.36 -32.53 -11.95
CA TYR A 113 28.64 -32.10 -13.14
C TYR A 113 29.34 -32.46 -14.46
N ASP A 114 30.66 -32.65 -14.43
CA ASP A 114 31.48 -33.09 -15.55
C ASP A 114 31.65 -34.62 -15.64
N ASP A 115 31.01 -35.39 -14.74
CA ASP A 115 30.95 -36.84 -14.87
C ASP A 115 30.26 -37.23 -16.19
N THR A 116 30.80 -38.24 -16.86
CA THR A 116 30.27 -38.71 -18.16
C THR A 116 29.10 -39.67 -17.95
N ILE A 117 27.97 -39.34 -18.56
CA ILE A 117 26.78 -40.18 -18.71
C ILE A 117 26.78 -40.74 -20.14
N THR A 118 26.70 -42.06 -20.28
CA THR A 118 26.57 -42.71 -21.59
C THR A 118 25.12 -43.14 -21.76
N ILE A 119 24.53 -42.78 -22.89
CA ILE A 119 23.20 -43.27 -23.26
C ILE A 119 23.38 -44.68 -23.84
N GLU A 120 22.96 -45.70 -23.12
CA GLU A 120 23.09 -47.10 -23.55
C GLU A 120 21.90 -47.50 -24.44
N PRO A 121 22.00 -48.59 -25.22
CA PRO A 121 20.89 -49.06 -26.06
C PRO A 121 19.59 -49.32 -25.30
N GLU A 122 19.67 -49.75 -24.03
CA GLU A 122 18.53 -49.94 -23.14
C GLU A 122 17.85 -48.64 -22.67
N ASP A 123 18.53 -47.49 -22.75
CA ASP A 123 17.98 -46.20 -22.37
C ASP A 123 17.10 -45.59 -23.46
N ILE A 124 17.13 -46.14 -24.68
CA ILE A 124 16.41 -45.59 -25.83
C ILE A 124 14.97 -46.09 -25.89
N THR A 125 14.03 -45.16 -25.72
CA THR A 125 12.60 -45.38 -25.95
C THR A 125 12.19 -45.01 -27.38
N ALA A 126 11.10 -45.60 -27.87
CA ALA A 126 10.57 -45.32 -29.21
C ALA A 126 10.10 -43.86 -29.39
N ASP A 127 9.71 -43.20 -28.30
CA ASP A 127 9.28 -41.81 -28.23
C ASP A 127 10.06 -41.04 -27.17
N GLY A 128 10.31 -39.76 -27.42
CA GLY A 128 10.86 -38.83 -26.42
C GLY A 128 12.35 -38.97 -26.10
N SER A 129 13.09 -39.85 -26.76
CA SER A 129 14.56 -39.89 -26.73
C SER A 129 15.13 -39.06 -27.89
N PHE A 130 16.00 -38.10 -27.58
CA PHE A 130 16.59 -37.15 -28.53
C PHE A 130 18.07 -37.43 -28.84
N GLU A 131 18.71 -38.25 -28.01
CA GLU A 131 20.09 -38.69 -28.21
C GLU A 131 20.14 -40.13 -28.74
N ASP A 132 21.17 -40.44 -29.52
CA ASP A 132 21.42 -41.80 -30.00
C ASP A 132 22.17 -42.63 -28.95
N ALA A 133 21.97 -43.96 -28.97
CA ALA A 133 22.77 -44.87 -28.16
C ALA A 133 24.28 -44.72 -28.48
N GLY A 134 25.10 -44.71 -27.43
CA GLY A 134 26.53 -44.42 -27.48
C GLY A 134 26.87 -42.92 -27.36
N THR A 135 25.88 -42.04 -27.26
CA THR A 135 26.12 -40.62 -26.97
C THR A 135 26.68 -40.44 -25.56
N HIS A 136 27.68 -39.58 -25.43
CA HIS A 136 28.28 -39.20 -24.16
C HIS A 136 27.87 -37.77 -23.82
N LEU A 137 27.20 -37.61 -22.69
CA LEU A 137 26.84 -36.33 -22.11
C LEU A 137 27.60 -36.14 -20.80
N THR A 138 27.82 -34.90 -20.40
CA THR A 138 28.10 -34.60 -18.99
C THR A 138 26.84 -34.79 -18.16
N LEU A 139 26.98 -35.01 -16.84
CA LEU A 139 25.84 -35.01 -15.92
C LEU A 139 25.02 -33.72 -16.02
N ASP A 140 25.70 -32.57 -16.21
CA ASP A 140 25.03 -31.28 -16.42
C ASP A 140 24.12 -31.27 -17.64
N GLU A 141 24.61 -31.78 -18.78
CA GLU A 141 23.86 -31.87 -20.04
C GLU A 141 22.71 -32.87 -19.95
N ALA A 142 22.93 -34.05 -19.35
CA ALA A 142 21.89 -35.06 -19.17
C ALA A 142 20.74 -34.55 -18.28
N LEU A 143 21.07 -33.87 -17.16
CA LEU A 143 20.06 -33.24 -16.29
C LEU A 143 19.32 -32.10 -17.01
N GLU A 144 20.03 -31.33 -17.85
CA GLU A 144 19.42 -30.25 -18.62
C GLU A 144 18.42 -30.79 -19.66
N ALA A 145 18.81 -31.80 -20.44
CA ALA A 145 17.94 -32.43 -21.44
C ALA A 145 16.72 -33.12 -20.80
N MET A 146 16.95 -33.88 -19.71
CA MET A 146 15.91 -34.56 -18.94
C MET A 146 14.85 -33.58 -18.41
N ILE A 147 15.27 -32.39 -17.95
CA ILE A 147 14.34 -31.43 -17.37
C ILE A 147 13.72 -30.54 -18.44
N THR A 148 14.51 -29.94 -19.32
CA THR A 148 14.05 -28.83 -20.18
C THR A 148 13.29 -29.25 -21.43
N ILE A 149 13.57 -30.45 -21.96
CA ILE A 149 12.86 -31.03 -23.12
C ILE A 149 12.27 -32.40 -22.80
N SER A 150 12.36 -32.83 -21.55
CA SER A 150 11.82 -34.11 -21.08
C SER A 150 12.43 -35.32 -21.79
N ASP A 151 13.71 -35.25 -22.16
CA ASP A 151 14.41 -36.36 -22.83
C ASP A 151 14.31 -37.66 -22.03
N ASN A 152 13.93 -38.75 -22.70
CA ASN A 152 13.76 -40.07 -22.09
C ASN A 152 15.09 -40.82 -21.98
N GLY A 153 15.97 -40.73 -22.98
CA GLY A 153 17.29 -41.36 -22.96
C GLY A 153 18.13 -40.91 -21.78
N SER A 154 18.28 -39.59 -21.60
CA SER A 154 18.98 -39.01 -20.45
C SER A 154 18.33 -39.40 -19.12
N ALA A 155 17.00 -39.48 -19.07
CA ALA A 155 16.29 -39.82 -17.85
C ALA A 155 16.52 -41.28 -17.43
N LEU A 156 16.45 -42.22 -18.38
CA LEU A 156 16.66 -43.64 -18.13
C LEU A 156 18.12 -43.93 -17.80
N ALA A 157 19.08 -43.32 -18.51
CA ALA A 157 20.50 -43.44 -18.21
C ALA A 157 20.80 -42.98 -16.77
N LEU A 158 20.27 -41.82 -16.38
CA LEU A 158 20.41 -41.31 -15.01
C LEU A 158 19.69 -42.21 -14.00
N TRP A 159 18.50 -42.69 -14.33
CA TRP A 159 17.73 -43.59 -13.47
C TRP A 159 18.48 -44.91 -13.21
N HIS A 160 19.11 -45.52 -14.23
CA HIS A 160 19.96 -46.71 -14.09
C HIS A 160 21.18 -46.45 -13.18
N ILE A 161 21.83 -45.29 -13.32
CA ILE A 161 22.99 -44.91 -12.51
C ILE A 161 22.62 -44.65 -11.04
N LEU A 162 21.48 -43.98 -10.82
CA LEU A 162 21.05 -43.57 -9.50
C LEU A 162 20.34 -44.71 -8.76
N GLY A 163 19.56 -45.53 -9.46
CA GLY A 163 18.74 -46.61 -8.93
C GLY A 163 17.47 -46.11 -8.24
N GLY A 164 16.31 -46.63 -8.64
CA GLY A 164 15.00 -46.17 -8.15
C GLY A 164 14.83 -46.26 -6.63
N ALA A 165 15.39 -47.29 -5.98
CA ALA A 165 15.37 -47.39 -4.52
C ALA A 165 16.09 -46.22 -3.81
N ASN A 166 17.15 -45.67 -4.41
CA ASN A 166 17.83 -44.50 -3.86
C ASN A 166 17.04 -43.22 -4.12
N ILE A 167 16.35 -43.14 -5.26
CA ILE A 167 15.44 -42.04 -5.59
C ILE A 167 14.31 -41.96 -4.56
N ASP A 168 13.62 -43.09 -4.32
CA ASP A 168 12.56 -43.19 -3.31
C ASP A 168 13.10 -42.86 -1.92
N ALA A 169 14.26 -43.40 -1.52
CA ALA A 169 14.86 -43.11 -0.22
C ALA A 169 15.16 -41.61 -0.04
N THR A 170 15.57 -40.92 -1.10
CA THR A 170 15.80 -39.48 -1.08
C THR A 170 14.50 -38.69 -0.93
N LEU A 171 13.45 -39.07 -1.66
CA LEU A 171 12.12 -38.48 -1.53
C LEU A 171 11.55 -38.69 -0.11
N GLU A 172 11.62 -39.91 0.42
CA GLU A 172 11.17 -40.24 1.77
C GLU A 172 11.91 -39.44 2.85
N LYS A 173 13.24 -39.32 2.73
CA LYS A 173 14.07 -38.57 3.68
C LYS A 173 13.76 -37.07 3.65
N ALA A 174 13.39 -36.53 2.49
CA ALA A 174 12.91 -35.16 2.34
C ALA A 174 11.47 -34.97 2.86
N GLY A 175 10.77 -36.06 3.23
CA GLY A 175 9.38 -36.03 3.69
C GLY A 175 8.36 -36.05 2.55
N VAL A 176 8.78 -36.28 1.31
CA VAL A 176 7.92 -36.45 0.14
C VAL A 176 7.49 -37.92 0.07
N LYS A 177 6.35 -38.22 0.69
CA LYS A 177 5.75 -39.56 0.66
C LYS A 177 4.81 -39.68 -0.53
N ASN A 178 4.45 -40.91 -0.92
CA ASN A 178 3.50 -41.18 -2.00
C ASN A 178 3.98 -40.66 -3.37
N PHE A 179 5.29 -40.74 -3.60
CA PHE A 179 5.93 -40.50 -4.87
C PHE A 179 6.92 -41.65 -5.10
N HIS A 180 6.55 -42.57 -5.97
CA HIS A 180 7.30 -43.79 -6.25
C HIS A 180 7.91 -43.71 -7.65
N VAL A 181 9.22 -43.92 -7.72
CA VAL A 181 9.96 -44.11 -8.96
C VAL A 181 10.35 -45.58 -9.03
N ALA A 182 9.58 -46.35 -9.82
CA ALA A 182 9.79 -47.78 -9.98
C ALA A 182 11.22 -48.07 -10.47
N PHE A 183 11.76 -49.26 -10.18
CA PHE A 183 13.04 -49.76 -10.70
C PHE A 183 12.89 -51.15 -11.31
N ASP A 184 11.92 -51.30 -12.20
CA ASP A 184 11.60 -52.55 -12.88
C ASP A 184 10.94 -52.30 -14.25
N ASP A 185 10.80 -53.39 -15.01
CA ASP A 185 10.24 -53.40 -16.37
C ASP A 185 8.75 -52.99 -16.41
N THR A 186 8.09 -52.79 -15.27
CA THR A 186 6.69 -52.33 -15.25
C THR A 186 6.60 -50.81 -15.41
N GLU A 187 7.69 -50.09 -15.11
CA GLU A 187 7.76 -48.62 -15.14
C GLU A 187 6.56 -47.94 -14.46
N ASP A 188 6.02 -48.56 -13.40
CA ASP A 188 4.85 -48.10 -12.64
C ASP A 188 5.20 -46.89 -11.75
N ASN A 189 5.74 -45.85 -12.36
CA ASN A 189 6.03 -44.57 -11.73
C ASN A 189 4.70 -43.89 -11.39
N TRP A 190 4.43 -43.67 -10.11
CA TRP A 190 3.20 -43.03 -9.65
C TRP A 190 3.48 -41.98 -8.59
N ALA A 191 2.60 -40.99 -8.53
CA ALA A 191 2.64 -39.96 -7.50
C ALA A 191 1.24 -39.49 -7.16
N THR A 192 1.09 -38.88 -5.99
CA THR A 192 -0.11 -38.09 -5.67
C THR A 192 0.15 -36.60 -5.94
N PRO A 193 -0.89 -35.81 -6.26
CA PRO A 193 -0.76 -34.35 -6.40
C PRO A 193 -0.16 -33.70 -5.14
N HIS A 194 -0.51 -34.20 -3.95
CA HIS A 194 0.06 -33.75 -2.68
C HIS A 194 1.55 -34.04 -2.58
N ALA A 195 2.03 -35.21 -3.01
CA ALA A 195 3.45 -35.54 -2.98
C ALA A 195 4.27 -34.59 -3.86
N VAL A 196 3.85 -34.39 -5.10
CA VAL A 196 4.47 -33.44 -6.04
C VAL A 196 4.38 -32.00 -5.50
N GLY A 197 3.26 -31.63 -4.90
CA GLY A 197 3.06 -30.33 -4.27
C GLY A 197 3.99 -30.09 -3.08
N THR A 198 4.26 -31.13 -2.30
CA THR A 198 5.21 -31.11 -1.18
C THR A 198 6.63 -30.93 -1.68
N PHE A 199 7.03 -31.69 -2.70
CA PHE A 199 8.33 -31.56 -3.37
C PHE A 199 8.59 -30.12 -3.83
N LEU A 200 7.66 -29.53 -4.58
CA LEU A 200 7.79 -28.16 -5.09
C LEU A 200 7.74 -27.11 -3.97
N THR A 201 6.97 -27.36 -2.91
CA THR A 201 6.93 -26.48 -1.73
C THR A 201 8.28 -26.46 -1.02
N LEU A 202 8.93 -27.62 -0.85
CA LEU A 202 10.26 -27.73 -0.27
C LEU A 202 11.32 -27.06 -1.15
N LEU A 203 11.24 -27.20 -2.48
CA LEU A 203 12.10 -26.46 -3.41
C LEU A 203 11.93 -24.95 -3.28
N ALA A 204 10.70 -24.45 -3.30
CA ALA A 204 10.43 -23.02 -3.15
C ALA A 204 10.98 -22.44 -1.82
N LYS A 205 10.98 -23.27 -0.77
CA LYS A 205 11.54 -22.95 0.55
C LYS A 205 13.05 -23.18 0.67
N ARG A 206 13.71 -23.71 -0.36
CA ARG A 206 15.13 -24.09 -0.34
C ARG A 206 15.47 -25.16 0.72
N GLN A 207 14.55 -26.10 0.91
CA GLN A 207 14.55 -27.09 1.98
C GLN A 207 14.49 -28.54 1.49
N LEU A 208 14.44 -28.80 0.19
CA LEU A 208 14.29 -30.18 -0.32
C LEU A 208 15.51 -31.05 0.02
N ILE A 209 16.72 -30.56 -0.28
CA ILE A 209 17.99 -31.23 0.02
C ILE A 209 18.91 -30.28 0.79
N SER A 210 19.33 -29.21 0.11
CA SER A 210 20.05 -28.08 0.66
C SER A 210 19.60 -26.79 -0.06
N PRO A 211 19.89 -25.59 0.46
CA PRO A 211 19.59 -24.37 -0.26
C PRO A 211 20.28 -24.30 -1.63
N ALA A 212 21.54 -24.70 -1.72
CA ALA A 212 22.30 -24.68 -2.97
C ALA A 212 21.76 -25.68 -3.98
N ALA A 213 21.44 -26.91 -3.56
CA ALA A 213 20.81 -27.91 -4.43
C ALA A 213 19.44 -27.43 -4.94
N SER A 214 18.65 -26.80 -4.06
CA SER A 214 17.34 -26.25 -4.43
C SER A 214 17.47 -25.15 -5.48
N ASP A 215 18.44 -24.24 -5.34
CA ASP A 215 18.69 -23.18 -6.33
C ASP A 215 19.12 -23.75 -7.69
N ARG A 216 19.94 -24.82 -7.73
CA ARG A 216 20.34 -25.49 -8.98
C ARG A 216 19.15 -26.19 -9.66
N MET A 217 18.33 -26.91 -8.89
CA MET A 217 17.10 -27.54 -9.40
C MET A 217 16.11 -26.51 -9.96
N LEU A 218 15.86 -25.42 -9.22
CA LEU A 218 15.00 -24.33 -9.67
C LEU A 218 15.50 -23.73 -10.97
N ALA A 219 16.80 -23.44 -11.08
CA ALA A 219 17.38 -22.86 -12.29
C ALA A 219 17.14 -23.73 -13.54
N ARG A 220 17.20 -25.06 -13.43
CA ARG A 220 16.88 -25.96 -14.55
C ARG A 220 15.40 -25.97 -14.88
N LEU A 221 14.54 -26.07 -13.86
CA LEU A 221 13.09 -26.07 -14.02
C LEU A 221 12.59 -24.76 -14.65
N GLU A 222 13.26 -23.63 -14.41
CA GLU A 222 12.97 -22.32 -15.03
C GLU A 222 13.32 -22.25 -16.51
N ARG A 223 14.12 -23.20 -17.02
CA ARG A 223 14.51 -23.30 -18.45
C ARG A 223 13.68 -24.34 -19.22
N GLN A 224 12.60 -24.83 -18.62
CA GLN A 224 11.63 -25.71 -19.30
C GLN A 224 11.15 -25.11 -20.62
N GLN A 225 11.15 -25.93 -21.69
CA GLN A 225 10.79 -25.48 -23.03
C GLN A 225 9.37 -25.89 -23.42
N ILE A 226 8.81 -26.92 -22.80
CA ILE A 226 7.44 -27.38 -23.05
C ILE A 226 6.45 -26.49 -22.29
N ASN A 227 6.00 -25.41 -22.93
CA ASN A 227 5.24 -24.32 -22.33
C ASN A 227 3.74 -24.28 -22.73
N ASP A 228 3.19 -25.38 -23.24
CA ASP A 228 1.82 -25.49 -23.76
C ASP A 228 0.74 -25.76 -22.69
N ARG A 229 1.13 -25.78 -21.41
CA ARG A 229 0.26 -26.08 -20.25
C ARG A 229 0.23 -24.93 -19.24
N LEU A 230 0.73 -25.08 -18.01
CA LEU A 230 0.70 -24.02 -16.99
C LEU A 230 1.15 -22.65 -17.55
N PRO A 231 2.20 -22.56 -18.40
CA PRO A 231 2.67 -21.29 -18.93
C PRO A 231 1.82 -20.70 -20.06
N ALA A 232 1.00 -21.50 -20.75
CA ALA A 232 0.43 -21.13 -22.06
C ALA A 232 -0.46 -19.88 -22.04
N GLN A 233 -1.09 -19.59 -20.89
CA GLN A 233 -1.95 -18.43 -20.69
C GLN A 233 -1.34 -17.36 -19.76
N LEU A 234 -0.07 -17.51 -19.37
CA LEU A 234 0.63 -16.52 -18.56
C LEU A 234 1.15 -15.37 -19.44
N PRO A 235 1.33 -14.15 -18.89
CA PRO A 235 2.06 -13.10 -19.57
C PRO A 235 3.49 -13.56 -19.93
N PRO A 236 4.06 -13.11 -21.07
CA PRO A 236 5.35 -13.61 -21.58
C PRO A 236 6.57 -13.41 -20.67
N ASP A 237 6.48 -12.49 -19.71
CA ASP A 237 7.56 -12.15 -18.76
C ASP A 237 7.45 -12.90 -17.43
N VAL A 238 6.43 -13.74 -17.26
CA VAL A 238 6.27 -14.54 -16.03
C VAL A 238 7.26 -15.69 -16.03
N VAL A 239 8.11 -15.71 -15.01
CA VAL A 239 8.99 -16.85 -14.73
C VAL A 239 8.16 -17.96 -14.10
N ILE A 240 8.39 -19.19 -14.56
CA ILE A 240 7.82 -20.41 -14.00
C ILE A 240 8.88 -21.50 -13.98
N ALA A 241 9.03 -22.17 -12.84
CA ALA A 241 9.89 -23.34 -12.70
C ALA A 241 9.00 -24.59 -12.73
N HIS A 242 9.00 -25.38 -13.82
CA HIS A 242 8.02 -26.47 -13.95
C HIS A 242 8.52 -27.71 -14.71
N LYS A 243 7.78 -28.80 -14.53
CA LYS A 243 7.98 -30.07 -15.23
C LYS A 243 6.64 -30.61 -15.74
N THR A 244 6.66 -31.02 -16.99
CA THR A 244 5.55 -31.65 -17.70
C THR A 244 5.58 -33.19 -17.59
N GLY A 245 4.41 -33.81 -17.67
CA GLY A 245 4.25 -35.26 -17.79
C GLY A 245 3.29 -35.61 -18.93
N ASN A 246 3.68 -36.56 -19.78
CA ASN A 246 2.89 -37.03 -20.91
C ASN A 246 2.91 -38.54 -20.95
N LEU A 247 1.73 -39.14 -21.04
CA LEU A 247 1.52 -40.53 -21.40
C LEU A 247 0.14 -40.63 -22.07
N SER A 248 -0.12 -41.67 -22.85
CA SER A 248 -1.45 -41.85 -23.46
C SER A 248 -2.56 -41.81 -22.40
N GLY A 249 -3.49 -40.85 -22.53
CA GLY A 249 -4.60 -40.65 -21.60
C GLY A 249 -4.23 -39.89 -20.31
N VAL A 250 -2.99 -39.44 -20.17
CA VAL A 250 -2.46 -38.77 -18.98
C VAL A 250 -1.65 -37.53 -19.38
N LEU A 251 -2.07 -36.37 -18.89
CA LEU A 251 -1.40 -35.10 -19.17
C LEU A 251 -1.21 -34.32 -17.88
N HIS A 252 0.04 -33.93 -17.58
CA HIS A 252 0.41 -33.30 -16.32
C HIS A 252 1.28 -32.07 -16.55
N ASP A 253 1.21 -31.15 -15.60
CA ASP A 253 2.20 -30.09 -15.42
C ASP A 253 2.22 -29.67 -13.94
N ALA A 254 3.42 -29.47 -13.42
CA ALA A 254 3.64 -29.14 -12.02
C ALA A 254 4.82 -28.18 -11.88
N GLY A 255 4.62 -27.09 -11.15
CA GLY A 255 5.67 -26.09 -11.00
C GLY A 255 5.40 -24.98 -9.99
N ILE A 256 6.29 -23.99 -10.01
CA ILE A 256 6.27 -22.79 -9.19
C ILE A 256 6.08 -21.59 -10.11
N ILE A 257 4.93 -20.95 -10.04
CA ILE A 257 4.64 -19.70 -10.75
C ILE A 257 5.08 -18.52 -9.88
N TYR A 258 5.98 -17.68 -10.39
CA TYR A 258 6.42 -16.49 -9.67
C TYR A 258 5.46 -15.31 -9.92
N THR A 259 4.59 -15.04 -8.94
CA THR A 259 3.64 -13.93 -8.99
C THR A 259 4.22 -12.67 -8.35
N LYS A 260 3.58 -11.52 -8.58
CA LYS A 260 3.92 -10.25 -7.90
C LYS A 260 3.83 -10.32 -6.37
N THR A 261 3.11 -11.30 -5.84
CA THR A 261 2.88 -11.50 -4.39
C THR A 261 3.65 -12.69 -3.82
N GLY A 262 4.59 -13.24 -4.58
CA GLY A 262 5.41 -14.40 -4.20
C GLY A 262 5.13 -15.65 -5.03
N PRO A 263 5.90 -16.72 -4.81
CA PRO A 263 5.79 -17.98 -5.53
C PRO A 263 4.46 -18.70 -5.21
N ARG A 264 3.90 -19.39 -6.21
CA ARG A 264 2.74 -20.27 -6.07
C ARG A 264 3.10 -21.64 -6.60
N VAL A 265 2.99 -22.66 -5.75
CA VAL A 265 3.12 -24.05 -6.17
C VAL A 265 1.78 -24.46 -6.80
N VAL A 266 1.85 -24.99 -8.01
CA VAL A 266 0.69 -25.48 -8.76
C VAL A 266 1.02 -26.86 -9.30
N VAL A 267 0.20 -27.84 -8.98
CA VAL A 267 0.23 -29.19 -9.53
C VAL A 267 -1.11 -29.46 -10.17
N ALA A 268 -1.10 -29.86 -11.44
CA ALA A 268 -2.27 -30.34 -12.14
C ALA A 268 -1.94 -31.66 -12.82
N MET A 269 -2.49 -32.74 -12.27
CA MET A 269 -2.36 -34.09 -12.81
C MET A 269 -3.72 -34.52 -13.36
N THR A 270 -3.83 -34.82 -14.65
CA THR A 270 -5.09 -35.24 -15.28
C THR A 270 -5.00 -36.63 -15.90
N TRP A 271 -6.12 -37.33 -15.94
CA TRP A 271 -6.28 -38.64 -16.58
C TRP A 271 -7.66 -38.76 -17.24
N ASP A 272 -7.80 -39.72 -18.17
CA ASP A 272 -9.05 -40.03 -18.87
C ASP A 272 -9.69 -38.82 -19.60
N ALA A 273 -8.86 -37.92 -20.11
CA ALA A 273 -9.30 -36.73 -20.86
C ALA A 273 -8.62 -36.64 -22.24
N PRO A 274 -9.28 -36.03 -23.25
CA PRO A 274 -8.61 -35.61 -24.47
C PRO A 274 -7.47 -34.63 -24.17
N GLU A 275 -6.33 -34.80 -24.84
CA GLU A 275 -5.11 -34.02 -24.58
C GLU A 275 -5.33 -32.51 -24.69
N GLU A 276 -6.06 -32.05 -25.70
CA GLU A 276 -6.38 -30.62 -25.88
C GLU A 276 -7.22 -30.07 -24.72
N GLU A 277 -8.20 -30.84 -24.23
CA GLU A 277 -9.02 -30.43 -23.09
C GLU A 277 -8.20 -30.38 -21.80
N ALA A 278 -7.31 -31.36 -21.59
CA ALA A 278 -6.38 -31.37 -20.46
C ALA A 278 -5.40 -30.19 -20.50
N ALA A 279 -4.79 -29.89 -21.66
CA ALA A 279 -3.88 -28.75 -21.81
C ALA A 279 -4.58 -27.41 -21.56
N ASN A 280 -5.79 -27.23 -22.09
CA ASN A 280 -6.62 -26.05 -21.86
C ASN A 280 -7.04 -25.91 -20.40
N PHE A 281 -7.37 -27.01 -19.75
CA PHE A 281 -7.70 -27.05 -18.32
C PHE A 281 -6.49 -26.65 -17.45
N ILE A 282 -5.33 -27.27 -17.66
CA ILE A 282 -4.10 -26.99 -16.92
C ILE A 282 -3.65 -25.53 -17.12
N SER A 283 -3.67 -25.03 -18.36
CA SER A 283 -3.30 -23.64 -18.65
C SER A 283 -4.26 -22.62 -18.01
N SER A 284 -5.55 -22.95 -17.93
CA SER A 284 -6.54 -22.12 -17.24
C SER A 284 -6.29 -22.07 -15.73
N ILE A 285 -5.89 -23.18 -15.10
CA ILE A 285 -5.45 -23.20 -13.69
C ILE A 285 -4.25 -22.27 -13.50
N GLY A 286 -3.21 -22.39 -14.35
CA GLY A 286 -2.03 -21.54 -14.28
C GLY A 286 -2.39 -20.04 -14.32
N SER A 287 -3.24 -19.66 -15.28
CA SER A 287 -3.74 -18.28 -15.43
C SER A 287 -4.54 -17.78 -14.23
N LEU A 288 -5.43 -18.61 -13.68
CA LEU A 288 -6.23 -18.27 -12.50
C LEU A 288 -5.35 -18.08 -11.27
N VAL A 289 -4.39 -18.98 -11.03
CA VAL A 289 -3.48 -18.88 -9.88
C VAL A 289 -2.58 -17.66 -10.00
N TYR A 290 -2.03 -17.38 -11.19
CA TYR A 290 -1.20 -16.21 -11.42
C TYR A 290 -1.97 -14.90 -11.22
N SER A 291 -3.21 -14.84 -11.70
CA SER A 291 -4.06 -13.65 -11.64
C SER A 291 -4.73 -13.43 -10.29
N ALA A 292 -4.69 -14.44 -9.41
CA ALA A 292 -5.32 -14.36 -8.10
C ALA A 292 -4.59 -13.34 -7.22
N ASN A 293 -5.31 -12.30 -6.82
CA ASN A 293 -4.94 -11.58 -5.61
C ASN A 293 -5.27 -12.52 -4.45
N LEU A 294 -4.26 -12.92 -3.68
CA LEU A 294 -4.51 -13.74 -2.50
C LEU A 294 -4.84 -12.84 -1.32
N GLU A 295 -5.69 -13.38 -0.46
CA GLU A 295 -5.83 -12.78 0.85
C GLU A 295 -4.49 -12.96 1.61
N PRO A 296 -3.93 -11.89 2.19
CA PRO A 296 -2.72 -12.01 3.01
C PRO A 296 -2.95 -12.96 4.17
N ALA A 297 -1.87 -13.52 4.74
CA ALA A 297 -1.95 -14.42 5.89
C ALA A 297 -2.75 -13.83 7.09
N ALA A 298 -2.79 -12.51 7.19
CA ALA A 298 -3.67 -11.76 8.08
C ALA A 298 -4.09 -10.43 7.44
N ASN A 299 -5.32 -9.98 7.71
CA ASN A 299 -5.80 -8.68 7.25
C ASN A 299 -6.65 -7.98 8.30
N ALA A 300 -6.53 -6.66 8.39
CA ALA A 300 -7.15 -5.87 9.43
C ALA A 300 -7.94 -4.68 8.90
N ARG A 301 -8.95 -4.28 9.67
CA ARG A 301 -9.48 -2.91 9.62
C ARG A 301 -9.06 -2.19 10.88
N TYR A 302 -8.44 -1.03 10.72
CA TYR A 302 -8.03 -0.16 11.83
C TYR A 302 -9.03 0.98 11.99
N GLN A 303 -9.29 1.37 13.23
CA GLN A 303 -9.97 2.62 13.54
C GLN A 303 -8.93 3.61 14.07
N VAL A 304 -8.62 4.64 13.27
CA VAL A 304 -7.61 5.65 13.61
C VAL A 304 -8.23 7.04 13.66
N ALA A 305 -7.55 7.96 14.35
CA ALA A 305 -8.02 9.34 14.49
C ALA A 305 -8.04 10.06 13.12
N LYS A 306 -9.15 10.74 12.82
CA LYS A 306 -9.28 11.56 11.60
C LYS A 306 -8.54 12.89 11.70
N ASN A 307 -8.44 13.42 12.92
CA ASN A 307 -7.71 14.65 13.22
C ASN A 307 -6.34 14.30 13.81
N ALA A 308 -5.37 15.19 13.64
CA ALA A 308 -4.05 15.01 14.22
C ALA A 308 -4.13 14.95 15.75
N ILE A 309 -3.47 13.97 16.36
CA ILE A 309 -3.39 13.83 17.81
C ILE A 309 -2.28 14.79 18.30
N ALA A 310 -2.63 15.75 19.15
CA ALA A 310 -1.67 16.67 19.75
C ALA A 310 -0.82 15.95 20.80
N VAL A 311 0.50 16.07 20.69
CA VAL A 311 1.46 15.42 21.58
C VAL A 311 2.66 16.33 21.86
N GLU A 312 3.26 16.18 23.02
CA GLU A 312 4.45 16.95 23.39
C GLU A 312 5.70 16.34 22.74
N VAL A 313 6.57 17.20 22.20
CA VAL A 313 7.88 16.79 21.68
C VAL A 313 8.69 16.09 22.77
N GLY A 314 9.46 15.07 22.38
CA GLY A 314 10.32 14.35 23.29
C GLY A 314 9.63 13.41 24.28
N THR A 315 8.31 13.29 24.21
CA THR A 315 7.52 12.33 25.01
C THR A 315 7.24 11.04 24.25
N VAL A 316 6.58 10.08 24.90
CA VAL A 316 6.06 8.87 24.27
C VAL A 316 4.55 9.00 24.16
N ALA A 317 4.04 9.07 22.93
CA ALA A 317 2.61 9.11 22.66
C ALA A 317 2.01 7.69 22.76
N SER A 318 1.07 7.51 23.68
CA SER A 318 0.29 6.28 23.82
C SER A 318 -1.02 6.40 23.04
N VAL A 319 -1.15 5.63 21.96
CA VAL A 319 -2.34 5.64 21.09
C VAL A 319 -3.03 4.28 21.17
N THR A 320 -4.34 4.27 21.43
CA THR A 320 -5.15 3.05 21.36
C THR A 320 -5.78 2.92 20.00
N VAL A 321 -5.53 1.81 19.31
CA VAL A 321 -6.05 1.51 17.98
C VAL A 321 -6.96 0.29 18.07
N PRO A 322 -8.28 0.44 17.86
CA PRO A 322 -9.16 -0.69 17.62
C PRO A 322 -8.79 -1.37 16.28
N ILE A 323 -8.47 -2.65 16.34
CA ILE A 323 -8.10 -3.49 15.20
C ILE A 323 -9.12 -4.61 15.07
N THR A 324 -9.84 -4.66 13.94
CA THR A 324 -10.73 -5.76 13.58
C THR A 324 -9.99 -6.73 12.67
N ASN A 325 -9.98 -8.03 12.98
CA ASN A 325 -9.59 -9.05 12.00
C ASN A 325 -10.68 -9.14 10.92
N ILE A 326 -10.38 -8.73 9.70
CA ILE A 326 -11.32 -8.80 8.57
C ILE A 326 -10.96 -9.94 7.60
N GLY A 327 -9.95 -10.73 7.95
CA GLY A 327 -9.57 -11.88 7.16
C GLY A 327 -10.46 -13.09 7.42
N SER A 328 -10.29 -14.11 6.58
CA SER A 328 -10.98 -15.40 6.69
C SER A 328 -10.37 -16.32 7.76
N ARG A 329 -9.15 -16.02 8.22
CA ARG A 329 -8.39 -16.86 9.16
C ARG A 329 -8.39 -16.28 10.57
N ALA A 330 -8.49 -17.15 11.57
CA ALA A 330 -8.26 -16.78 12.96
C ALA A 330 -6.77 -16.50 13.19
N TRP A 331 -6.47 -15.46 13.97
CA TRP A 331 -5.10 -15.18 14.40
C TRP A 331 -4.80 -15.94 15.70
N THR A 332 -3.56 -16.38 15.85
CA THR A 332 -3.08 -16.99 17.09
C THR A 332 -2.22 -15.99 17.87
N ALA A 333 -2.07 -16.19 19.18
CA ALA A 333 -1.20 -15.33 19.99
C ALA A 333 0.30 -15.67 19.81
N THR A 334 0.61 -16.90 19.41
CA THR A 334 1.98 -17.41 19.22
C THR A 334 2.01 -18.51 18.16
N GLY A 335 3.20 -18.76 17.58
CA GLY A 335 3.42 -19.86 16.64
C GLY A 335 2.89 -19.57 15.23
N ALA A 336 2.62 -20.63 14.48
CA ALA A 336 2.05 -20.52 13.14
C ALA A 336 0.69 -19.79 13.20
N GLY A 337 0.55 -18.71 12.44
CA GLY A 337 -0.65 -17.85 12.44
C GLY A 337 -0.62 -16.68 13.43
N SER A 338 0.50 -16.45 14.14
CA SER A 338 0.63 -15.26 14.96
C SER A 338 0.82 -14.02 14.10
N VAL A 339 0.16 -12.93 14.49
CA VAL A 339 0.19 -11.66 13.76
C VAL A 339 0.84 -10.60 14.63
N GLY A 340 1.76 -9.84 14.06
CA GLY A 340 2.34 -8.67 14.70
C GLY A 340 1.71 -7.38 14.18
N LEU A 341 1.84 -6.32 14.98
CA LEU A 341 1.57 -4.94 14.61
C LEU A 341 2.90 -4.19 14.55
N VAL A 342 3.11 -3.46 13.47
CA VAL A 342 4.22 -2.51 13.33
C VAL A 342 3.69 -1.12 13.04
N TRP A 343 4.46 -0.12 13.41
CA TRP A 343 4.22 1.26 13.00
C TRP A 343 5.50 1.91 12.47
N GLU A 344 5.32 2.84 11.54
CA GLU A 344 6.37 3.70 11.00
C GLU A 344 5.98 5.16 11.20
N LEU A 345 6.95 5.99 11.59
CA LEU A 345 6.80 7.43 11.77
C LEU A 345 7.54 8.14 10.64
N HIS A 346 6.83 9.00 9.91
CA HIS A 346 7.36 9.76 8.80
C HIS A 346 7.17 11.27 8.99
N THR A 347 8.00 12.05 8.31
CA THR A 347 7.73 13.47 8.06
C THR A 347 6.50 13.63 7.15
N VAL A 348 5.94 14.84 7.07
CA VAL A 348 4.85 15.16 6.11
C VAL A 348 5.28 14.90 4.66
N GLN A 349 6.58 15.02 4.37
CA GLN A 349 7.17 14.76 3.06
C GLN A 349 7.41 13.26 2.78
N GLY A 350 7.11 12.37 3.75
CA GLY A 350 7.22 10.92 3.60
C GLY A 350 8.56 10.31 4.03
N THR A 351 9.51 11.11 4.53
CA THR A 351 10.80 10.60 5.03
C THR A 351 10.59 9.77 6.30
N LEU A 352 11.02 8.51 6.30
CA LEU A 352 10.99 7.64 7.49
C LEU A 352 11.94 8.18 8.57
N LEU A 353 11.44 8.29 9.80
CA LEU A 353 12.18 8.76 10.97
C LEU A 353 12.43 7.65 11.99
N ALA A 354 11.41 6.80 12.21
CA ALA A 354 11.47 5.70 13.16
C ALA A 354 10.47 4.60 12.78
N SER A 355 10.73 3.37 13.20
CA SER A 355 9.80 2.25 13.09
C SER A 355 9.82 1.41 14.38
N SER A 356 8.73 0.70 14.63
CA SER A 356 8.63 -0.21 15.76
C SER A 356 9.22 -1.58 15.45
N LYS A 357 9.58 -2.33 16.50
CA LYS A 357 9.64 -3.79 16.39
C LYS A 357 8.21 -4.34 16.26
N PRO A 358 8.02 -5.53 15.66
CA PRO A 358 6.73 -6.20 15.66
C PRO A 358 6.23 -6.43 17.09
N GLN A 359 5.10 -5.83 17.42
CA GLN A 359 4.37 -6.07 18.67
C GLN A 359 3.39 -7.22 18.44
N PRO A 360 3.44 -8.33 19.20
CA PRO A 360 2.50 -9.43 19.01
C PRO A 360 1.06 -8.96 19.30
N LEU A 361 0.13 -9.35 18.43
CA LEU A 361 -1.30 -9.16 18.62
C LEU A 361 -1.91 -10.37 19.33
N PRO A 362 -2.99 -10.18 20.11
CA PRO A 362 -3.70 -11.30 20.71
C PRO A 362 -4.42 -12.11 19.63
N ALA A 363 -4.81 -13.33 20.01
CA ALA A 363 -5.65 -14.16 19.16
C ALA A 363 -6.97 -13.45 18.85
N LEU A 364 -7.34 -13.42 17.57
CA LEU A 364 -8.54 -12.73 17.07
C LEU A 364 -9.23 -13.58 16.01
N GLN A 365 -10.49 -13.94 16.28
CA GLN A 365 -11.33 -14.61 15.28
C GLN A 365 -11.74 -13.62 14.18
N PRO A 366 -12.12 -14.11 12.98
CA PRO A 366 -12.72 -13.27 11.95
C PRO A 366 -13.85 -12.39 12.51
N ASN A 367 -13.86 -11.13 12.11
CA ASN A 367 -14.77 -10.06 12.55
C ASN A 367 -14.68 -9.64 14.03
N GLN A 368 -13.78 -10.21 14.82
CA GLN A 368 -13.53 -9.71 16.19
C GLN A 368 -12.63 -8.48 16.18
N THR A 369 -12.85 -7.60 17.16
CA THR A 369 -12.10 -6.35 17.33
C THR A 369 -11.42 -6.33 18.69
N GLN A 370 -10.17 -5.89 18.73
CA GLN A 370 -9.43 -5.64 19.96
C GLN A 370 -8.84 -4.23 19.97
N ASN A 371 -8.84 -3.59 21.12
CA ASN A 371 -8.11 -2.35 21.35
C ASN A 371 -6.64 -2.67 21.65
N VAL A 372 -5.74 -2.13 20.84
CA VAL A 372 -4.30 -2.35 20.95
C VAL A 372 -3.62 -1.02 21.21
N GLY A 373 -2.88 -0.91 22.31
CA GLY A 373 -2.05 0.25 22.60
C GLY A 373 -0.73 0.19 21.83
N ILE A 374 -0.37 1.30 21.19
CA ILE A 374 0.95 1.53 20.59
C ILE A 374 1.62 2.71 21.28
N ALA A 375 2.93 2.62 21.45
CA ALA A 375 3.77 3.65 22.04
C ALA A 375 4.70 4.21 20.96
N ILE A 376 4.64 5.52 20.72
CA ILE A 376 5.38 6.19 19.65
C ILE A 376 6.28 7.25 20.28
N ALA A 377 7.60 7.11 20.10
CA ALA A 377 8.55 8.12 20.53
C ALA A 377 8.40 9.38 19.65
N VAL A 378 8.01 10.49 20.26
CA VAL A 378 7.77 11.75 19.55
C VAL A 378 9.10 12.49 19.37
N PRO A 379 9.48 12.89 18.14
CA PRO A 379 10.70 13.66 17.92
C PRO A 379 10.74 14.97 18.71
N GLN A 380 11.94 15.47 18.96
CA GLN A 380 12.17 16.74 19.68
C GLN A 380 11.74 17.97 18.88
N GLN A 381 11.59 17.84 17.56
CA GLN A 381 11.24 18.93 16.67
C GLN A 381 9.72 19.11 16.59
N PRO A 382 9.18 20.32 16.81
CA PRO A 382 7.76 20.60 16.59
C PRO A 382 7.41 20.48 15.11
N ALA A 383 6.49 19.59 14.77
CA ALA A 383 5.99 19.37 13.41
C ALA A 383 4.74 18.50 13.43
N THR A 384 4.10 18.34 12.27
CA THR A 384 3.16 17.24 12.05
C THR A 384 3.96 16.04 11.52
N TYR A 385 3.69 14.87 12.07
CA TYR A 385 4.23 13.59 11.64
C TYR A 385 3.12 12.67 11.18
N THR A 386 3.45 11.80 10.23
CA THR A 386 2.55 10.78 9.70
C THR A 386 2.93 9.44 10.32
N VAL A 387 1.96 8.75 10.93
CA VAL A 387 2.14 7.40 11.45
C VAL A 387 1.43 6.43 10.52
N ILE A 388 2.14 5.40 10.05
CA ILE A 388 1.59 4.32 9.23
C ILE A 388 1.60 3.04 10.07
N LEU A 389 0.47 2.35 10.14
CA LEU A 389 0.30 1.06 10.81
C LEU A 389 0.25 -0.06 9.78
N GLY A 390 0.86 -1.20 10.09
CA GLY A 390 0.82 -2.40 9.27
C GLY A 390 0.89 -3.68 10.10
N LEU A 391 0.51 -4.80 9.50
CA LEU A 391 0.64 -6.13 10.12
C LEU A 391 1.95 -6.80 9.70
N THR A 392 2.40 -7.74 10.54
CA THR A 392 3.46 -8.70 10.20
C THR A 392 3.03 -10.14 10.41
N ASP A 393 3.70 -11.06 9.74
CA ASP A 393 3.60 -12.50 10.04
C ASP A 393 4.37 -12.87 11.33
N ALA A 394 4.41 -14.18 11.62
CA ALA A 394 5.10 -14.75 12.78
C ALA A 394 6.63 -14.55 12.77
N ASN A 395 7.22 -14.30 11.59
CA ASN A 395 8.65 -14.04 11.42
C ASN A 395 8.97 -12.53 11.47
N GLY A 396 7.95 -11.67 11.61
CA GLY A 396 8.10 -10.22 11.57
C GLY A 396 8.13 -9.64 10.16
N THR A 397 7.82 -10.41 9.12
CA THR A 397 7.73 -9.93 7.73
C THR A 397 6.49 -9.07 7.56
N ALA A 398 6.63 -7.88 6.98
CA ALA A 398 5.51 -6.99 6.71
C ALA A 398 4.51 -7.64 5.73
N LEU A 399 3.22 -7.59 6.05
CA LEU A 399 2.15 -8.16 5.24
C LEU A 399 1.53 -7.15 4.25
N ALA A 400 1.88 -5.87 4.36
CA ALA A 400 1.38 -4.84 3.45
C ALA A 400 1.75 -5.12 1.96
N PRO A 401 2.97 -5.57 1.61
CA PRO A 401 3.29 -6.00 0.25
C PRO A 401 2.46 -7.20 -0.24
N ALA A 402 2.00 -8.05 0.67
CA ALA A 402 1.10 -9.17 0.40
C ALA A 402 -0.38 -8.75 0.34
N GLY A 403 -0.68 -7.45 0.37
CA GLY A 403 -2.04 -6.91 0.24
C GLY A 403 -2.78 -6.68 1.56
N ALA A 404 -2.14 -6.89 2.72
CA ALA A 404 -2.74 -6.52 4.00
C ALA A 404 -2.95 -5.00 4.09
N ALA A 405 -4.10 -4.62 4.64
CA ALA A 405 -4.43 -3.23 4.82
C ALA A 405 -3.45 -2.56 5.79
N THR A 406 -3.15 -1.30 5.51
CA THR A 406 -2.46 -0.37 6.41
C THR A 406 -3.42 0.73 6.83
N ALA A 407 -3.06 1.48 7.85
CA ALA A 407 -3.80 2.67 8.26
C ALA A 407 -2.84 3.81 8.58
N THR A 408 -3.31 5.04 8.37
CA THR A 408 -2.48 6.23 8.55
C THR A 408 -3.22 7.26 9.41
N PHE A 409 -2.50 7.86 10.36
CA PHE A 409 -2.99 9.02 11.11
C PHE A 409 -1.84 10.00 11.37
N SER A 410 -2.16 11.18 11.91
CA SER A 410 -1.17 12.22 12.15
C SER A 410 -0.94 12.47 13.63
N LEU A 411 0.31 12.68 14.01
CA LEU A 411 0.72 13.24 15.28
C LEU A 411 1.12 14.70 15.06
N ARG A 412 0.59 15.63 15.85
CA ARG A 412 1.06 17.02 15.87
C ARG A 412 1.90 17.21 17.11
N ALA A 413 3.22 17.23 16.92
CA ALA A 413 4.17 17.47 17.99
C ALA A 413 4.28 18.98 18.28
N HIS A 414 4.08 19.37 19.54
CA HIS A 414 4.21 20.73 20.01
C HIS A 414 5.15 20.81 21.22
N GLN A 415 5.66 21.99 21.53
CA GLN A 415 6.43 22.20 22.76
C GLN A 415 5.51 22.02 23.99
N PRO A 416 6.01 21.53 25.13
CA PRO A 416 5.23 21.17 26.34
C PRO A 416 4.48 22.34 27.01
N TYR A 417 4.65 23.56 26.52
CA TYR A 417 3.98 24.74 27.04
C TYR A 417 2.65 24.97 26.31
N LEU A 418 1.67 24.09 26.57
CA LEU A 418 0.29 24.30 26.12
C LEU A 418 -0.29 25.49 26.88
N ILE A 419 -0.46 26.61 26.18
CA ILE A 419 -1.30 27.70 26.68
C ILE A 419 -2.72 27.38 26.25
N THR A 420 -3.60 27.13 27.21
CA THR A 420 -5.04 27.16 26.95
C THR A 420 -5.40 28.60 26.63
N ALA A 421 -5.42 28.95 25.34
CA ALA A 421 -5.78 30.27 24.86
C ALA A 421 -7.14 30.26 24.18
N GLN A 422 -8.11 30.94 24.78
CA GLN A 422 -9.38 31.22 24.10
C GLN A 422 -9.23 32.52 23.33
N ILE A 423 -9.24 32.40 22.01
CA ILE A 423 -9.10 33.52 21.10
C ILE A 423 -10.49 33.86 20.55
N GLY A 424 -11.07 34.96 21.03
CA GLY A 424 -12.32 35.50 20.52
C GLY A 424 -12.06 36.47 19.36
N MET A 425 -12.62 36.17 18.18
CA MET A 425 -12.55 37.04 17.00
C MET A 425 -13.95 37.34 16.44
N PRO A 426 -14.21 38.56 15.94
CA PRO A 426 -15.46 38.88 15.24
C PRO A 426 -15.67 38.02 13.99
N HIS A 427 -16.92 37.64 13.72
CA HIS A 427 -17.29 36.92 12.49
C HIS A 427 -17.21 37.80 11.24
N THR A 428 -17.37 39.12 11.39
CA THR A 428 -17.22 40.10 10.32
C THR A 428 -16.00 40.96 10.59
N LEU A 429 -15.07 40.94 9.65
CA LEU A 429 -13.85 41.73 9.64
C LEU A 429 -13.98 42.82 8.57
N HIS A 430 -13.35 43.98 8.79
CA HIS A 430 -13.34 45.08 7.80
C HIS A 430 -11.95 45.26 7.24
N ARG A 431 -11.84 45.23 5.91
CA ARG A 431 -10.57 45.49 5.21
C ARG A 431 -10.03 46.86 5.61
N ALA A 432 -8.72 46.93 5.85
CA ALA A 432 -7.98 48.14 6.24
C ALA A 432 -8.37 48.75 7.61
N GLU A 433 -9.15 48.04 8.41
CA GLU A 433 -9.47 48.41 9.79
C GLU A 433 -9.02 47.32 10.76
N ALA A 434 -8.48 47.73 11.91
CA ALA A 434 -8.12 46.79 12.96
C ALA A 434 -9.39 46.28 13.66
N SER A 435 -9.58 44.97 13.65
CA SER A 435 -10.56 44.28 14.49
C SER A 435 -9.91 43.88 15.80
N LEU A 436 -10.69 43.81 16.88
CA LEU A 436 -10.16 43.42 18.18
C LEU A 436 -10.16 41.90 18.33
N LEU A 437 -9.00 41.33 18.60
CA LEU A 437 -8.83 39.94 19.01
C LEU A 437 -8.68 39.89 20.53
N VAL A 438 -9.51 39.10 21.20
CA VAL A 438 -9.41 38.88 22.65
C VAL A 438 -8.73 37.55 22.89
N VAL A 439 -7.55 37.56 23.51
CA VAL A 439 -6.79 36.34 23.82
C VAL A 439 -6.80 36.14 25.33
N ASN A 440 -7.66 35.26 25.81
CA ASN A 440 -7.65 34.83 27.22
C ASN A 440 -6.70 33.66 27.36
N TYR A 441 -5.81 33.66 28.36
CA TYR A 441 -4.83 32.60 28.53
C TYR A 441 -4.79 32.04 29.96
N GLY A 442 -4.62 30.72 30.02
CA GLY A 442 -4.33 29.97 31.26
C GLY A 442 -2.87 30.13 31.70
N ALA A 443 -2.58 29.78 32.97
CA ALA A 443 -1.22 29.80 33.50
C ALA A 443 -0.25 29.03 32.59
N LEU A 444 0.81 29.71 32.14
CA LEU A 444 1.88 29.10 31.35
C LEU A 444 2.60 28.06 32.22
N ALA A 445 2.64 26.81 31.78
CA ALA A 445 3.46 25.79 32.44
C ALA A 445 4.94 26.19 32.30
N GLY A 446 5.74 26.06 33.36
CA GLY A 446 7.15 26.46 33.38
C GLY A 446 7.42 27.85 33.96
N GLU A 447 8.68 28.12 34.34
CA GLU A 447 9.08 29.25 35.20
C GLU A 447 9.50 30.52 34.44
N THR A 448 9.22 30.64 33.14
CA THR A 448 9.73 31.78 32.33
C THR A 448 8.64 32.48 31.54
N ASP A 449 8.64 33.80 31.60
CA ASP A 449 7.81 34.67 30.77
C ASP A 449 8.10 34.48 29.26
N ARG A 450 7.07 34.57 28.42
CA ARG A 450 7.18 34.34 26.97
C ARG A 450 6.43 35.38 26.16
N SER A 451 7.09 35.99 25.19
CA SER A 451 6.44 36.88 24.22
C SER A 451 5.93 36.08 23.03
N LEU A 452 4.62 36.08 22.82
CA LEU A 452 3.98 35.27 21.79
C LEU A 452 3.25 36.13 20.76
N SER A 453 2.95 35.50 19.63
CA SER A 453 2.15 36.06 18.53
C SER A 453 0.99 35.13 18.19
N VAL A 454 -0.05 35.64 17.54
CA VAL A 454 -1.08 34.84 16.89
C VAL A 454 -0.69 34.71 15.43
N GLY A 455 -0.26 33.52 15.04
CA GLY A 455 -0.13 33.15 13.63
C GLY A 455 -1.52 32.96 13.03
N TRP A 456 -1.72 33.42 11.80
CA TRP A 456 -3.01 33.30 11.12
C TRP A 456 -2.85 33.09 9.63
N ARG A 457 -3.83 32.43 9.03
CA ARG A 457 -3.96 32.30 7.57
C ARG A 457 -5.42 32.27 7.16
N ILE A 458 -5.74 32.90 6.04
CA ILE A 458 -7.04 32.80 5.39
C ILE A 458 -6.96 31.86 4.20
N VAL A 459 -7.95 30.99 4.10
CA VAL A 459 -8.08 29.97 3.07
C VAL A 459 -9.38 30.22 2.33
N ASP A 460 -9.31 30.28 1.00
CA ASP A 460 -10.49 30.34 0.15
C ASP A 460 -11.24 29.00 0.24
N PRO A 461 -12.51 28.99 0.67
CA PRO A 461 -13.26 27.75 0.86
C PRO A 461 -13.52 26.99 -0.45
N HIS A 462 -13.44 27.63 -1.61
CA HIS A 462 -13.67 26.98 -2.91
C HIS A 462 -12.42 26.30 -3.45
N THR A 463 -11.26 26.97 -3.34
CA THR A 463 -10.00 26.47 -3.90
C THR A 463 -9.13 25.76 -2.86
N ASN A 464 -9.46 25.88 -1.57
CA ASN A 464 -8.68 25.41 -0.43
C ASN A 464 -7.23 25.93 -0.42
N ARG A 465 -6.96 27.03 -1.13
CA ARG A 465 -5.65 27.68 -1.19
C ARG A 465 -5.54 28.77 -0.14
N THR A 466 -4.36 28.89 0.45
CA THR A 466 -4.05 30.01 1.35
C THR A 466 -3.98 31.28 0.52
N VAL A 467 -4.84 32.25 0.84
CA VAL A 467 -4.93 33.56 0.17
C VAL A 467 -3.91 34.52 0.77
N GLN A 468 -3.84 34.55 2.09
CA GLN A 468 -2.90 35.39 2.84
C GLN A 468 -2.63 34.75 4.20
N GLN A 469 -1.44 34.98 4.75
CA GLN A 469 -1.06 34.57 6.09
C GLN A 469 -0.19 35.64 6.75
N GLY A 470 -0.12 35.63 8.07
CA GLY A 470 0.67 36.57 8.84
C GLY A 470 0.78 36.15 10.30
N ALA A 471 1.35 37.04 11.10
CA ALA A 471 1.40 36.91 12.55
C ALA A 471 1.13 38.28 13.18
N SER A 472 0.35 38.28 14.26
CA SER A 472 0.05 39.49 15.04
C SER A 472 0.66 39.35 16.42
N PRO A 473 1.56 40.25 16.87
CA PRO A 473 2.13 40.17 18.21
C PRO A 473 1.03 40.32 19.26
N VAL A 474 1.07 39.49 20.29
CA VAL A 474 0.08 39.51 21.37
C VAL A 474 0.62 40.30 22.56
N GLY A 475 1.73 39.82 23.12
CA GLY A 475 2.30 40.35 24.36
C GLY A 475 3.11 39.29 25.10
N THR A 476 3.59 39.63 26.29
CA THR A 476 4.38 38.75 27.15
C THR A 476 3.49 38.03 28.16
N PHE A 477 3.33 36.73 27.96
CA PHE A 477 2.61 35.80 28.83
C PHE A 477 3.48 35.54 30.06
N LYS A 478 2.88 35.73 31.24
CA LYS A 478 3.58 35.58 32.52
C LYS A 478 3.45 34.15 33.05
N ALA A 479 4.56 33.59 33.52
CA ALA A 479 4.57 32.27 34.14
C ALA A 479 3.63 32.23 35.37
N GLY A 480 2.82 31.17 35.49
CA GLY A 480 1.94 30.96 36.64
C GLY A 480 0.72 31.90 36.75
N LEU A 481 0.49 32.81 35.80
CA LEU A 481 -0.62 33.76 35.82
C LEU A 481 -1.60 33.52 34.67
N THR A 482 -2.89 33.77 34.93
CA THR A 482 -3.91 33.90 33.88
C THR A 482 -4.01 35.37 33.45
N GLY A 483 -4.46 35.62 32.23
CA GLY A 483 -4.68 36.99 31.78
C GLY A 483 -5.44 37.09 30.47
N THR A 484 -5.64 38.33 30.04
CA THR A 484 -6.33 38.68 28.80
C THR A 484 -5.51 39.71 28.04
N PHE A 485 -5.28 39.45 26.75
CA PHE A 485 -4.72 40.42 25.82
C PHE A 485 -5.78 40.92 24.85
N PHE A 486 -5.67 42.20 24.51
CA PHE A 486 -6.49 42.89 23.52
C PHE A 486 -5.61 43.22 22.33
N VAL A 487 -5.68 42.40 21.29
CA VAL A 487 -4.73 42.43 20.18
C VAL A 487 -5.41 43.05 18.95
N PRO A 488 -4.84 44.10 18.35
CA PRO A 488 -5.33 44.60 17.07
C PRO A 488 -5.01 43.58 15.96
N PHE A 489 -6.04 43.16 15.25
CA PHE A 489 -5.95 42.27 14.10
C PHE A 489 -6.34 43.02 12.84
N LEU A 490 -5.37 43.28 11.96
CA LEU A 490 -5.65 43.90 10.67
C LEU A 490 -6.18 42.85 9.71
N ALA A 491 -7.40 43.05 9.22
CA ALA A 491 -8.01 42.12 8.28
C ALA A 491 -7.18 42.04 6.98
N PRO A 492 -7.03 40.84 6.39
CA PRO A 492 -6.41 40.64 5.09
C PRO A 492 -7.02 41.55 4.02
N ASN A 493 -6.22 41.90 3.01
CA ASN A 493 -6.69 42.68 1.88
C ASN A 493 -7.48 41.79 0.91
N ALA A 494 -8.59 41.20 1.36
CA ALA A 494 -9.48 40.31 0.61
C ALA A 494 -10.95 40.69 0.89
N LEU A 495 -11.87 40.32 0.00
CA LEU A 495 -13.32 40.55 0.20
C LEU A 495 -14.07 39.23 0.04
N GLY A 496 -15.12 39.06 0.83
CA GLY A 496 -15.97 37.86 0.83
C GLY A 496 -15.73 36.90 2.00
N THR A 497 -16.23 35.68 1.87
CA THR A 497 -16.22 34.67 2.95
C THR A 497 -14.98 33.77 2.87
N TYR A 498 -14.25 33.64 3.97
CA TYR A 498 -13.02 32.83 4.07
C TYR A 498 -13.03 31.93 5.29
N LYS A 499 -12.24 30.85 5.24
CA LYS A 499 -11.84 30.11 6.45
C LYS A 499 -10.60 30.76 7.02
N LEU A 500 -10.70 31.28 8.22
CA LEU A 500 -9.55 31.78 8.97
C LEU A 500 -9.08 30.71 9.95
N THR A 501 -7.83 30.29 9.82
CA THR A 501 -7.15 29.44 10.79
C THR A 501 -6.14 30.27 11.57
N TYR A 502 -6.12 30.18 12.89
CA TYR A 502 -5.16 30.88 13.75
C TYR A 502 -4.67 30.02 14.93
N ASP A 503 -3.45 30.26 15.37
CA ASP A 503 -2.74 29.55 16.44
C ASP A 503 -1.78 30.50 17.19
N LEU A 504 -1.52 30.26 18.48
CA LEU A 504 -0.45 30.96 19.19
C LEU A 504 0.92 30.45 18.75
N ARG A 505 1.89 31.36 18.65
CA ARG A 505 3.25 31.06 18.20
C ARG A 505 4.32 31.73 19.05
N ASP A 506 5.38 30.98 19.34
CA ASP A 506 6.69 31.48 19.78
C ASP A 506 7.60 31.52 18.54
N GLY A 507 7.82 32.72 17.98
CA GLY A 507 8.44 32.89 16.68
C GLY A 507 7.68 32.16 15.57
N THR A 508 8.31 31.14 14.97
CA THR A 508 7.68 30.32 13.91
C THR A 508 7.01 29.05 14.42
N VAL A 509 7.11 28.76 15.72
CA VAL A 509 6.66 27.50 16.32
C VAL A 509 5.25 27.67 16.90
N ALA A 510 4.31 26.83 16.49
CA ALA A 510 2.97 26.79 17.07
C ALA A 510 3.00 26.22 18.50
N VAL A 511 2.34 26.91 19.43
CA VAL A 511 2.26 26.57 20.87
C VAL A 511 0.82 26.41 21.36
N SER A 512 -0.17 26.48 20.47
CA SER A 512 -1.55 26.11 20.75
C SER A 512 -2.15 25.31 19.60
N GLU A 513 -3.29 24.68 19.84
CA GLU A 513 -4.10 24.13 18.75
C GLU A 513 -4.57 25.25 17.81
N PRO A 514 -4.49 25.06 16.49
CA PRO A 514 -5.05 25.98 15.53
C PRO A 514 -6.56 25.87 15.51
N ILE A 515 -7.23 27.00 15.69
CA ILE A 515 -8.68 27.12 15.61
C ILE A 515 -9.02 27.59 14.20
N THR A 516 -10.01 26.95 13.57
CA THR A 516 -10.51 27.38 12.26
C THR A 516 -11.95 27.84 12.38
N THR A 517 -12.23 29.04 11.89
CA THR A 517 -13.58 29.62 11.86
C THR A 517 -13.86 30.23 10.50
N THR A 518 -15.15 30.40 10.18
CA THR A 518 -15.57 31.13 8.99
C THR A 518 -15.70 32.61 9.32
N VAL A 519 -15.10 33.46 8.50
CA VAL A 519 -15.15 34.92 8.62
C VAL A 519 -15.63 35.54 7.31
N GLU A 520 -16.38 36.63 7.42
CA GLU A 520 -16.70 37.51 6.30
C GLU A 520 -15.77 38.73 6.35
N ILE A 521 -15.08 39.02 5.25
CA ILE A 521 -14.26 40.23 5.12
C ILE A 521 -15.02 41.23 4.26
N ALA A 522 -15.56 42.25 4.90
CA ALA A 522 -16.31 43.34 4.29
C ALA A 522 -15.40 44.53 3.95
N GLY A 523 -15.93 45.48 3.17
CA GLY A 523 -15.28 46.77 2.97
C GLY A 523 -15.17 47.59 4.28
N PRO A 524 -14.48 48.75 4.23
CA PRO A 524 -14.39 49.67 5.37
C PRO A 524 -15.78 50.02 5.91
N ARG A 525 -15.88 50.28 7.21
CA ARG A 525 -17.13 50.72 7.83
C ARG A 525 -17.50 52.09 7.29
N THR A 526 -18.68 52.17 6.66
CA THR A 526 -19.34 53.44 6.40
C THR A 526 -20.13 53.80 7.65
N TYR A 527 -19.58 54.68 8.49
CA TYR A 527 -20.39 55.34 9.50
C TYR A 527 -21.35 56.30 8.76
N PRO A 528 -22.67 56.24 8.96
CA PRO A 528 -23.54 57.29 8.47
C PRO A 528 -23.15 58.58 9.19
N ASP A 529 -22.75 59.61 8.44
CA ASP A 529 -22.79 60.98 8.94
C ASP A 529 -24.20 61.21 9.51
N GLU A 530 -24.25 61.74 10.73
CA GLU A 530 -25.49 62.05 11.42
C GLU A 530 -26.46 62.77 10.48
N GLY A 531 -27.65 62.19 10.31
CA GLY A 531 -28.79 62.83 9.67
C GLY A 531 -29.35 63.97 10.53
N LEU A 532 -28.53 64.95 10.89
CA LEU A 532 -28.96 66.24 11.40
C LEU A 532 -28.84 67.29 10.29
N PRO A 533 -29.90 68.09 10.04
CA PRO A 533 -29.91 69.05 8.95
C PRO A 533 -28.85 70.14 9.17
N ALA A 534 -28.11 70.46 8.11
CA ALA A 534 -27.21 71.60 8.06
C ALA A 534 -27.98 72.91 8.40
N PRO A 535 -27.48 73.76 9.31
CA PRO A 535 -28.08 75.07 9.51
C PRO A 535 -27.84 75.93 8.27
N SER A 536 -28.93 76.46 7.72
CA SER A 536 -28.94 77.43 6.63
C SER A 536 -28.08 78.65 6.96
N ALA A 537 -27.15 78.99 6.05
CA ALA A 537 -26.39 80.22 6.09
C ALA A 537 -27.30 81.41 5.77
N GLU A 538 -27.66 82.19 6.79
CA GLU A 538 -27.75 83.66 6.76
C GLU A 538 -28.30 84.14 8.11
N LEU A 539 -27.43 84.70 8.95
CA LEU A 539 -27.74 85.82 9.85
C LEU A 539 -26.43 86.36 10.45
N GLY A 540 -26.10 87.58 10.03
CA GLY A 540 -25.46 88.67 10.79
C GLY A 540 -24.29 88.37 11.74
N ALA A 541 -23.12 88.91 11.40
CA ALA A 541 -21.93 88.94 12.23
C ALA A 541 -22.10 89.66 13.59
N THR A 542 -21.44 89.15 14.63
CA THR A 542 -20.47 89.90 15.47
C THR A 542 -19.59 88.93 16.27
N PRO A 543 -18.26 89.13 16.33
CA PRO A 543 -17.34 88.20 16.99
C PRO A 543 -17.24 88.49 18.49
N THR A 544 -17.49 87.47 19.31
CA THR A 544 -17.19 87.51 20.75
C THR A 544 -16.01 86.57 21.02
N ALA A 545 -14.92 87.11 21.55
CA ALA A 545 -13.71 86.35 21.87
C ALA A 545 -13.97 85.31 22.97
N THR A 546 -13.60 84.05 22.73
CA THR A 546 -13.52 83.01 23.76
C THR A 546 -12.18 83.08 24.51
N PRO A 547 -12.13 82.72 25.81
CA PRO A 547 -10.97 82.91 26.65
C PRO A 547 -9.84 81.93 26.35
N ARG A 548 -8.62 82.47 26.32
CA ARG A 548 -7.35 81.78 26.13
C ARG A 548 -7.14 80.68 27.18
N PHE A 549 -7.00 79.44 26.75
CA PHE A 549 -6.26 78.43 27.51
C PHE A 549 -4.79 78.51 27.10
N GLN A 550 -3.92 78.86 28.06
CA GLN A 550 -2.47 78.92 27.88
C GLN A 550 -1.85 77.54 28.11
N PHE A 551 -1.01 77.09 27.18
CA PHE A 551 -0.10 75.97 27.42
C PHE A 551 1.05 76.42 28.33
N PRO A 552 1.41 75.67 29.39
CA PRO A 552 2.61 75.95 30.16
C PRO A 552 3.85 75.73 29.29
N THR A 553 4.70 76.76 29.22
CA THR A 553 5.98 76.73 28.51
C THR A 553 6.97 75.91 29.35
N ILE A 554 7.41 74.76 28.83
CA ILE A 554 8.52 74.01 29.40
C ILE A 554 9.83 74.61 28.88
N THR A 555 10.55 75.30 29.76
CA THR A 555 11.89 75.83 29.48
C THR A 555 12.92 74.71 29.66
N ILE A 556 13.53 74.24 28.58
CA ILE A 556 14.67 73.33 28.63
C ILE A 556 15.94 74.17 28.79
N PRO A 557 16.73 74.01 29.88
CA PRO A 557 18.00 74.71 30.03
C PRO A 557 19.05 74.13 29.07
N LYS A 558 19.74 75.02 28.33
CA LYS A 558 20.89 74.69 27.48
C LYS A 558 22.06 74.19 28.35
N PRO A 559 22.68 73.03 28.05
CA PRO A 559 23.97 72.70 28.60
C PRO A 559 25.08 73.46 27.84
N SER A 560 25.84 74.26 28.57
CA SER A 560 27.14 74.80 28.15
C SER A 560 28.22 73.76 28.45
N PHE A 561 28.86 73.23 27.41
CA PHE A 561 30.14 72.55 27.55
C PHE A 561 31.11 73.11 26.51
N GLU A 562 32.16 73.77 27.00
CA GLU A 562 33.37 74.12 26.24
C GLU A 562 34.15 72.83 25.95
N ILE A 563 34.60 72.67 24.70
CA ILE A 563 35.57 71.63 24.33
C ILE A 563 36.80 72.35 23.74
N PRO A 564 38.01 72.13 24.29
CA PRO A 564 39.22 72.75 23.77
C PRO A 564 39.73 72.04 22.50
N PHE A 565 40.33 72.86 21.64
CA PHE A 565 40.97 72.55 20.36
C PHE A 565 41.82 71.27 20.34
N LEU A 566 41.73 70.52 19.24
CA LEU A 566 42.89 69.86 18.61
C LEU A 566 42.68 69.78 17.08
N HIS A 567 43.65 70.33 16.36
CA HIS A 567 43.76 70.37 14.90
C HIS A 567 43.90 68.98 14.25
N GLY A 568 43.38 68.81 13.02
CA GLY A 568 43.76 67.67 12.18
C GLY A 568 42.98 67.45 10.89
N ARG A 569 43.28 68.26 9.87
CA ARG A 569 43.21 68.04 8.40
C ARG A 569 42.04 67.24 7.78
N SER A 570 41.32 67.94 6.88
CA SER A 570 40.45 67.40 5.84
C SER A 570 41.21 66.57 4.78
N PRO A 571 40.52 65.61 4.13
CA PRO A 571 40.60 65.49 2.67
C PRO A 571 39.22 65.61 2.01
N GLN A 572 39.26 66.21 0.82
CA GLN A 572 38.15 66.53 -0.08
C GLN A 572 37.56 65.33 -0.84
N PRO A 573 36.39 65.50 -1.48
CA PRO A 573 35.60 64.43 -2.09
C PRO A 573 36.04 64.14 -3.53
N SER A 574 35.70 62.94 -4.02
CA SER A 574 35.68 62.67 -5.46
C SER A 574 34.28 62.28 -5.95
N PRO A 575 33.93 62.64 -7.19
CA PRO A 575 32.56 62.81 -7.65
C PRO A 575 32.02 61.58 -8.40
N ALA A 576 30.70 61.45 -8.40
CA ALA A 576 29.96 60.56 -9.29
C ALA A 576 30.00 61.06 -10.74
N PRO A 577 29.76 60.15 -11.69
CA PRO A 577 28.56 60.28 -12.51
C PRO A 577 27.51 59.22 -12.22
#